data_AF-A0A2X2ST29-F1
#
_entry.id   AF-A0A2X2ST29-F1
#
_cell.length_a   1.000
_cell.length_b   1.000
_cell.length_c   1.000
_cell.angle_alpha   90.00
_cell.angle_beta   90.00
_cell.angle_gamma   90.00
#
_symmetry.space_group_name_H-M   'P 1'
#
loop_
_entity.id
_entity.type
_entity.pdbx_description
1 polymer ?
#
loop_
_entity_poly.entity_id
_entity_poly.type
_entity_poly.pdbx_seq_one_letter_code
_entity_poly.pdbx_strand_id
1 'polypeptide(L)'
;MKNVTILGLVQALLSLISGILISKMSFIGKIGISTMYREYTIFKTWWKTALLLLVIQLILITVLQLFKAKVSVSFSRLLAFLLIVLGGIGAYFTYIDFTTTSHKMMKLSFHLGFYLFWVGWFITCFYYLLFKKKKKEDNIQQDILFANTEAGKDIS
;
A
#
# COMPACT_ATOMS: atom_id res chain seq x y z
N MET A 1 13.27 -11.27 0.37
CA MET A 1 11.79 -11.17 0.32
C MET A 1 11.18 -10.61 1.60
N LYS A 2 11.83 -10.75 2.77
CA LYS A 2 11.35 -10.29 4.09
C LYS A 2 10.74 -8.88 4.10
N ASN A 3 11.36 -7.89 3.46
CA ASN A 3 10.86 -6.51 3.44
C ASN A 3 9.52 -6.35 2.69
N VAL A 4 9.31 -7.11 1.62
CA VAL A 4 8.05 -7.11 0.85
C VAL A 4 6.96 -7.83 1.64
N THR A 5 7.32 -8.89 2.37
CA THR A 5 6.39 -9.57 3.29
C THR A 5 5.92 -8.64 4.40
N ILE A 6 6.83 -7.88 5.01
CA ILE A 6 6.48 -6.88 6.04
C ILE A 6 5.56 -5.82 5.45
N LEU A 7 5.85 -5.30 4.25
CA LEU A 7 4.97 -4.37 3.56
C LEU A 7 3.57 -4.96 3.34
N GLY A 8 3.48 -6.22 2.89
CA GLY A 8 2.21 -6.91 2.73
C GLY A 8 1.41 -7.05 4.03
N LEU A 9 2.08 -7.35 5.15
CA LEU A 9 1.44 -7.41 6.47
C LEU A 9 0.93 -6.03 6.94
N VAL A 10 1.71 -4.98 6.70
CA VAL A 10 1.27 -3.60 6.98
C VAL A 10 0.03 -3.26 6.16
N GLN A 11 0.01 -3.62 4.87
CA GLN A 11 -1.18 -3.40 4.02
C GLN A 11 -2.38 -4.23 4.45
N ALA A 12 -2.18 -5.45 4.93
CA ALA A 12 -3.25 -6.27 5.49
C ALA A 12 -3.86 -5.62 6.73
N LEU A 13 -3.02 -5.10 7.63
CA LEU A 13 -3.47 -4.40 8.82
C LEU A 13 -4.23 -3.11 8.47
N LEU A 14 -3.68 -2.27 7.59
CA LEU A 14 -4.33 -1.03 7.15
C LEU A 14 -5.67 -1.32 6.46
N SER A 15 -5.74 -2.32 5.57
CA SER A 15 -6.97 -2.71 4.89
C SER A 15 -8.03 -3.23 5.85
N LEU A 16 -7.62 -3.99 6.88
CA LEU A 16 -8.50 -4.45 7.95
C LEU A 16 -9.08 -3.28 8.74
N ILE A 17 -8.24 -2.35 9.19
CA ILE A 17 -8.67 -1.16 9.93
C ILE A 17 -9.59 -0.31 9.06
N SER A 18 -9.24 -0.06 7.79
CA SER A 18 -10.10 0.63 6.82
C SER A 18 -11.46 -0.05 6.67
N GLY A 19 -11.51 -1.37 6.49
CA GLY A 19 -12.76 -2.11 6.36
C GLY A 19 -13.65 -2.01 7.60
N ILE A 20 -13.07 -2.08 8.79
CA ILE A 20 -13.79 -1.88 10.05
C ILE A 20 -14.34 -0.45 10.12
N LEU A 21 -13.52 0.55 9.84
CA LEU A 21 -13.90 1.97 9.87
C LEU A 21 -15.02 2.32 8.88
N ILE A 22 -14.92 1.81 7.65
CA ILE A 22 -15.94 2.00 6.58
C ILE A 22 -17.26 1.33 6.98
N SER A 23 -17.21 0.14 7.58
CA SER A 23 -18.43 -0.58 7.99
C SER A 23 -19.16 0.04 9.19
N LYS A 24 -18.49 0.89 9.96
CA LYS A 24 -19.06 1.62 11.12
C LYS A 24 -19.94 2.80 10.68
N MET A 25 -20.93 2.55 9.83
CA MET A 25 -21.93 3.54 9.42
C MET A 25 -22.94 3.83 10.54
N SER A 26 -23.50 5.04 10.57
CA SER A 26 -24.62 5.41 11.46
C SER A 26 -25.89 4.63 11.10
N PHE A 27 -26.87 4.57 12.01
CA PHE A 27 -28.17 3.95 11.73
C PHE A 27 -28.88 4.62 10.54
N ILE A 28 -28.81 5.96 10.46
CA ILE A 28 -29.24 6.77 9.31
C ILE A 28 -28.50 6.36 8.01
N GLY A 29 -27.17 6.18 8.07
CA GLY A 29 -26.37 5.78 6.90
C GLY A 29 -26.67 4.35 6.42
N LYS A 30 -27.00 3.43 7.33
CA LYS A 30 -27.43 2.07 6.99
C LYS A 30 -28.77 2.05 6.24
N ILE A 31 -29.72 2.90 6.67
CA ILE A 31 -31.03 3.07 6.05
C ILE A 31 -30.88 3.74 4.68
N GLY A 32 -30.13 4.84 4.59
CA GLY A 32 -29.89 5.55 3.31
C GLY A 32 -29.24 4.68 2.23
N ILE A 33 -28.25 3.85 2.60
CA ILE A 33 -27.67 2.89 1.64
C ILE A 33 -28.64 1.75 1.30
N SER A 34 -29.48 1.28 2.24
CA SER A 34 -30.44 0.21 1.91
C SER A 34 -31.58 0.65 0.99
N THR A 35 -31.99 1.91 1.05
CA THR A 35 -33.15 2.40 0.27
C THR A 35 -32.75 3.05 -1.04
N MET A 36 -31.55 3.65 -1.15
CA MET A 36 -31.19 4.48 -2.29
C MET A 36 -29.98 3.97 -3.09
N TYR A 37 -29.13 3.10 -2.51
CA TYR A 37 -27.81 2.75 -3.07
C TYR A 37 -27.42 1.28 -2.87
N ARG A 38 -28.13 0.36 -3.53
CA ARG A 38 -27.97 -1.11 -3.37
C ARG A 38 -26.55 -1.63 -3.68
N GLU A 39 -25.82 -0.92 -4.55
CA GLU A 39 -24.44 -1.22 -4.98
C GLU A 39 -23.40 -1.06 -3.87
N TYR A 40 -23.72 -0.31 -2.80
CA TYR A 40 -22.81 0.01 -1.70
C TYR A 40 -22.96 -0.97 -0.52
N THR A 41 -23.70 -2.07 -0.70
CA THR A 41 -23.91 -3.10 0.31
C THR A 41 -22.62 -3.81 0.74
N ILE A 42 -21.61 -3.87 -0.13
CA ILE A 42 -20.27 -4.40 0.21
C ILE A 42 -19.69 -3.62 1.40
N PHE A 43 -19.84 -2.29 1.43
CA PHE A 43 -19.31 -1.43 2.49
C PHE A 43 -19.95 -1.67 3.87
N LYS A 44 -21.11 -2.35 3.93
CA LYS A 44 -21.74 -2.76 5.20
C LYS A 44 -21.00 -3.91 5.89
N THR A 45 -20.23 -4.69 5.13
CA THR A 45 -19.58 -5.91 5.63
C THR A 45 -18.09 -5.67 5.75
N TRP A 46 -17.62 -5.45 6.98
CA TRP A 46 -16.22 -5.07 7.26
C TRP A 46 -15.20 -5.99 6.60
N TRP A 47 -15.41 -7.31 6.63
CA TRP A 47 -14.46 -8.29 6.09
C TRP A 47 -14.44 -8.30 4.56
N LYS A 48 -15.59 -8.07 3.89
CA LYS A 48 -15.64 -7.95 2.42
C LYS A 48 -14.95 -6.69 1.95
N THR A 49 -15.19 -5.57 2.64
CA THR A 49 -14.49 -4.31 2.36
C THR A 49 -13.00 -4.44 2.61
N ALA A 50 -12.59 -5.01 3.75
CA ALA A 50 -11.18 -5.22 4.06
C ALA A 50 -10.49 -6.10 3.01
N LEU A 51 -11.13 -7.18 2.58
CA LEU A 51 -10.62 -8.07 1.53
C LEU A 51 -10.48 -7.34 0.20
N LEU A 52 -11.49 -6.56 -0.21
CA LEU A 52 -11.45 -5.77 -1.44
C LEU A 52 -10.27 -4.78 -1.43
N LEU A 53 -10.12 -4.01 -0.35
CA LEU A 53 -9.03 -3.05 -0.21
C LEU A 53 -7.66 -3.76 -0.20
N LEU A 54 -7.57 -4.91 0.47
CA LEU A 54 -6.35 -5.71 0.50
C LEU A 54 -5.97 -6.22 -0.89
N VAL A 55 -6.92 -6.72 -1.67
CA VAL A 55 -6.65 -7.18 -3.05
C VAL A 55 -6.06 -6.05 -3.90
N ILE A 56 -6.62 -4.84 -3.79
CA ILE A 56 -6.08 -3.67 -4.50
C ILE A 56 -4.64 -3.36 -4.06
N GLN A 57 -4.37 -3.38 -2.75
CA GLN A 57 -3.01 -3.16 -2.23
C GLN A 57 -2.02 -4.26 -2.67
N LEU A 58 -2.44 -5.51 -2.71
CA LEU A 58 -1.60 -6.63 -3.17
C LEU A 58 -1.31 -6.53 -4.67
N ILE A 59 -2.29 -6.10 -5.48
CA ILE A 59 -2.07 -5.82 -6.91
C ILE A 59 -1.02 -4.72 -7.06
N LEU A 60 -1.16 -3.61 -6.32
CA LEU A 60 -0.20 -2.50 -6.34
C LEU A 60 1.23 -2.97 -6.00
N ILE A 61 1.40 -3.74 -4.93
CA ILE A 61 2.69 -4.33 -4.54
C ILE A 61 3.20 -5.25 -5.65
N THR A 62 2.36 -6.13 -6.19
CA THR A 62 2.75 -7.12 -7.20
C THR A 62 3.23 -6.45 -8.47
N VAL A 63 2.52 -5.42 -8.96
CA VAL A 63 2.91 -4.63 -10.13
C VAL A 63 4.28 -4.00 -9.89
N LEU A 64 4.45 -3.23 -8.81
CA LEU A 64 5.72 -2.56 -8.52
C LEU A 64 6.88 -3.56 -8.33
N GLN A 65 6.62 -4.68 -7.67
CA GLN A 65 7.60 -5.75 -7.47
C GLN A 65 7.99 -6.42 -8.78
N LEU A 66 7.04 -6.70 -9.66
CA LEU A 66 7.27 -7.33 -10.95
C LEU A 66 8.12 -6.43 -11.85
N PHE A 67 7.79 -5.15 -11.95
CA PHE A 67 8.57 -4.18 -12.72
C PHE A 67 9.98 -4.00 -12.15
N LYS A 68 10.13 -4.00 -10.82
CA LYS A 68 11.45 -3.99 -10.19
C LYS A 68 12.28 -5.22 -10.52
N ALA A 69 11.65 -6.39 -10.59
CA ALA A 69 12.34 -7.67 -10.79
C ALA A 69 12.62 -8.00 -12.27
N LYS A 70 11.72 -7.59 -13.18
CA LYS A 70 11.75 -7.97 -14.59
C LYS A 70 12.20 -6.85 -15.54
N VAL A 71 12.08 -5.58 -15.14
CA VAL A 71 12.43 -4.44 -16.00
C VAL A 71 13.66 -3.72 -15.46
N SER A 72 13.52 -2.87 -14.45
CA SER A 72 14.64 -2.25 -13.75
C SER A 72 14.17 -1.56 -12.47
N VAL A 73 15.12 -1.29 -11.57
CA VAL A 73 14.85 -0.50 -10.36
C VAL A 73 14.44 0.93 -10.72
N SER A 74 15.11 1.56 -11.69
CA SER A 74 14.80 2.92 -12.14
C SER A 74 13.39 3.03 -12.70
N PHE A 75 12.98 2.06 -13.52
CA PHE A 75 11.62 2.04 -14.06
C PHE A 75 10.57 1.80 -12.96
N SER A 76 10.84 0.90 -12.00
CA SER A 76 9.95 0.70 -10.85
C SER A 76 9.78 1.98 -10.01
N ARG A 77 10.83 2.79 -9.85
CA ARG A 77 10.74 4.10 -9.19
C ARG A 77 9.92 5.10 -9.99
N LEU A 78 10.12 5.18 -11.30
CA LEU A 78 9.31 6.03 -12.17
C LEU A 78 7.83 5.64 -12.09
N LEU A 79 7.54 4.35 -12.16
CA LEU A 79 6.19 3.83 -12.00
C LEU A 79 5.60 4.15 -10.61
N ALA A 80 6.37 4.00 -9.54
CA ALA A 80 5.95 4.38 -8.20
C ALA A 80 5.64 5.88 -8.10
N PHE A 81 6.44 6.75 -8.72
CA PHE A 81 6.17 8.18 -8.79
C PHE A 81 4.87 8.49 -9.54
N LEU A 82 4.64 7.88 -10.70
CA LEU A 82 3.38 8.03 -11.45
C LEU A 82 2.17 7.57 -10.62
N LEU A 83 2.31 6.47 -9.88
CA LEU A 83 1.26 5.95 -9.00
C LEU A 83 1.03 6.82 -7.76
N ILE A 84 2.03 7.59 -7.29
CA ILE A 84 1.82 8.63 -6.27
C ILE A 84 0.94 9.74 -6.84
N VAL A 85 1.24 10.23 -8.05
CA VAL A 85 0.42 11.26 -8.71
C VAL A 85 -1.02 10.76 -8.90
N LEU A 86 -1.17 9.53 -9.42
CA LEU A 86 -2.48 8.90 -9.58
C LEU A 86 -3.21 8.73 -8.24
N GLY A 87 -2.50 8.34 -7.19
CA GLY A 87 -3.04 8.22 -5.84
C GLY A 87 -3.48 9.56 -5.26
N GLY A 88 -2.73 10.63 -5.53
CA GLY A 88 -3.11 11.99 -5.17
C GLY A 88 -4.41 12.44 -5.85
N ILE A 89 -4.53 12.18 -7.16
CA ILE A 89 -5.76 12.47 -7.92
C ILE A 89 -6.95 11.67 -7.35
N GLY A 90 -6.76 10.37 -7.08
CA GLY A 90 -7.81 9.54 -6.50
C GLY A 90 -8.22 9.98 -5.09
N ALA A 91 -7.27 10.37 -4.24
CA ALA A 91 -7.54 10.92 -2.92
C ALA A 91 -8.29 12.25 -3.01
N TYR A 92 -7.97 13.09 -3.99
CA TYR A 92 -8.69 14.33 -4.25
C TYR A 92 -10.14 14.08 -4.69
N PHE A 93 -10.38 13.13 -5.61
CA PHE A 93 -11.75 12.76 -5.99
C PHE A 93 -12.53 12.15 -4.82
N THR A 94 -11.86 11.39 -3.96
CA THR A 94 -12.47 10.91 -2.70
C THR A 94 -12.89 12.08 -1.81
N TYR A 95 -12.07 13.12 -1.69
CA TYR A 95 -12.41 14.34 -0.96
C TYR A 95 -13.61 15.09 -1.59
N ILE A 96 -13.66 15.21 -2.91
CA ILE A 96 -14.80 15.82 -3.60
C ILE A 96 -16.08 15.03 -3.35
N ASP A 97 -16.04 13.71 -3.47
CA ASP A 97 -17.19 12.86 -3.14
C ASP A 97 -17.68 13.08 -1.70
N PHE A 98 -16.75 13.12 -0.74
CA PHE A 98 -17.05 13.34 0.67
C PHE A 98 -17.53 14.75 1.02
N THR A 99 -17.40 15.72 0.13
CA THR A 99 -17.81 17.12 0.39
C THR A 99 -19.03 17.54 -0.41
N THR A 100 -19.33 16.85 -1.51
CA THR A 100 -20.36 17.27 -2.48
C THR A 100 -21.52 16.28 -2.62
N THR A 101 -21.35 15.02 -2.23
CA THR A 101 -22.39 14.00 -2.37
C THR A 101 -23.04 13.67 -1.03
N SER A 102 -23.99 12.73 -1.05
CA SER A 102 -24.61 12.18 0.16
C SER A 102 -23.60 11.55 1.13
N HIS A 103 -22.40 11.20 0.66
CA HIS A 103 -21.32 10.69 1.50
C HIS A 103 -20.81 11.69 2.54
N LYS A 104 -21.00 13.00 2.34
CA LYS A 104 -20.73 14.04 3.35
C LYS A 104 -21.43 13.79 4.68
N MET A 105 -22.62 13.17 4.63
CA MET A 105 -23.43 12.90 5.82
C MET A 105 -22.99 11.63 6.57
N MET A 106 -21.99 10.90 6.04
CA MET A 106 -21.44 9.71 6.68
C MET A 106 -20.61 10.07 7.92
N LYS A 107 -20.46 9.11 8.83
CA LYS A 107 -19.63 9.29 10.03
C LYS A 107 -18.17 9.59 9.65
N LEU A 108 -17.46 10.31 10.51
CA LEU A 108 -16.02 10.53 10.37
C LEU A 108 -15.24 9.23 10.20
N SER A 109 -15.65 8.14 10.87
CA SER A 109 -15.02 6.83 10.71
C SER A 109 -15.06 6.33 9.26
N PHE A 110 -16.16 6.56 8.54
CA PHE A 110 -16.27 6.18 7.13
C PHE A 110 -15.20 6.89 6.29
N HIS A 111 -15.11 8.21 6.45
CA HIS A 111 -14.13 9.06 5.76
C HIS A 111 -12.69 8.62 6.07
N LEU A 112 -12.37 8.45 7.35
CA LEU A 112 -11.05 8.00 7.80
C LEU A 112 -10.67 6.64 7.23
N GLY A 113 -11.63 5.73 7.06
CA GLY A 113 -11.36 4.42 6.48
C GLY A 113 -10.89 4.50 5.01
N PHE A 114 -11.47 5.38 4.20
CA PHE A 114 -11.02 5.62 2.83
C PHE A 114 -9.69 6.39 2.77
N TYR A 115 -9.49 7.39 3.63
CA TYR A 115 -8.19 8.08 3.68
C TYR A 115 -7.06 7.14 4.14
N LEU A 116 -7.35 6.20 5.04
CA LEU A 116 -6.38 5.18 5.46
C LEU A 116 -5.99 4.23 4.30
N PHE A 117 -6.90 3.95 3.38
CA PHE A 117 -6.58 3.23 2.14
C PHE A 117 -5.57 4.02 1.29
N TRP A 118 -5.76 5.33 1.12
CA TRP A 118 -4.83 6.18 0.39
C TRP A 118 -3.47 6.29 1.08
N VAL A 119 -3.45 6.36 2.41
CA VAL A 119 -2.19 6.27 3.19
C VAL A 119 -1.46 4.96 2.88
N GLY A 120 -2.17 3.83 2.87
CA GLY A 120 -1.60 2.53 2.48
C GLY A 120 -1.01 2.55 1.06
N TRP A 121 -1.73 3.13 0.10
CA TRP A 121 -1.27 3.31 -1.27
C TRP A 121 0.05 4.09 -1.34
N PHE A 122 0.13 5.23 -0.64
CA PHE A 122 1.34 6.05 -0.60
C PHE A 122 2.51 5.35 0.09
N ILE A 123 2.27 4.64 1.20
CA ILE A 123 3.31 3.84 1.87
C ILE A 123 3.95 2.85 0.90
N THR A 124 3.12 2.12 0.12
CA THR A 124 3.61 1.18 -0.89
C THR A 124 4.44 1.90 -1.94
N CYS A 125 3.95 3.01 -2.49
CA CYS A 125 4.68 3.74 -3.52
C CYS A 125 6.00 4.31 -2.99
N PHE A 126 6.02 4.93 -1.81
CA PHE A 126 7.24 5.44 -1.19
C PHE A 126 8.24 4.34 -0.87
N TYR A 127 7.79 3.16 -0.44
CA TYR A 127 8.66 2.01 -0.24
C TYR A 127 9.44 1.65 -1.52
N TYR A 128 8.78 1.64 -2.68
CA TYR A 128 9.45 1.34 -3.96
C TYR A 128 10.24 2.53 -4.51
N LEU A 129 9.79 3.76 -4.28
CA LEU A 129 10.48 4.98 -4.70
C LEU A 129 11.83 5.14 -3.98
N LEU A 130 11.84 4.91 -2.66
CA LEU A 130 13.00 5.09 -1.80
C LEU A 130 13.88 3.82 -1.70
N PHE A 131 13.50 2.73 -2.37
CA PHE A 131 14.25 1.49 -2.32
C PHE A 131 15.66 1.66 -2.91
N LYS A 132 16.67 1.57 -2.04
CA LYS A 132 18.07 1.50 -2.44
C LYS A 132 18.41 0.05 -2.78
N LYS A 133 19.01 -0.17 -3.96
CA LYS A 133 19.61 -1.46 -4.30
C LYS A 133 20.76 -1.66 -3.31
N LYS A 134 20.74 -2.69 -2.47
CA LYS A 134 21.95 -3.09 -1.74
C LYS A 134 23.03 -3.36 -2.80
N LYS A 135 24.11 -2.57 -2.76
CA LYS A 135 25.19 -2.67 -3.73
C LYS A 135 25.80 -4.06 -3.54
N LYS A 136 25.99 -4.80 -4.64
CA LYS A 136 26.69 -6.09 -4.63
C LYS A 136 28.17 -5.93 -4.22
N GLU A 137 28.67 -4.69 -4.19
CA GLU A 137 30.04 -4.33 -3.83
C GLU A 137 30.38 -4.63 -2.36
N ASP A 138 29.43 -4.52 -1.43
CA ASP A 138 29.72 -4.79 0.00
C ASP A 138 30.11 -6.26 0.24
N ASN A 139 29.54 -7.21 -0.51
CA ASN A 139 29.92 -8.62 -0.43
C ASN A 139 31.27 -8.88 -1.12
N ILE A 140 31.57 -8.21 -2.23
CA ILE A 140 32.85 -8.39 -2.94
C ILE A 140 34.01 -7.83 -2.10
N GLN A 141 33.81 -6.68 -1.43
CA GLN A 141 34.81 -6.11 -0.54
C GLN A 141 35.00 -6.94 0.74
N GLN A 142 33.93 -7.53 1.28
CA GLN A 142 34.04 -8.49 2.38
C GLN A 142 34.76 -9.76 1.94
N ASP A 143 34.39 -10.37 0.81
CA ASP A 143 35.02 -11.58 0.29
C ASP A 143 36.53 -11.36 0.00
N ILE A 144 36.90 -10.19 -0.54
CA ILE A 144 38.31 -9.80 -0.75
C ILE A 144 39.05 -9.61 0.60
N LEU A 145 38.39 -9.02 1.61
CA LEU A 145 38.98 -8.83 2.94
C LEU A 145 39.19 -10.17 3.66
N PHE A 146 38.24 -11.10 3.56
CA PHE A 146 38.36 -12.45 4.11
C PHE A 146 39.45 -13.25 3.41
N ALA A 147 39.51 -13.22 2.07
CA ALA A 147 40.55 -13.89 1.30
C ALA A 147 41.97 -13.40 1.65
N ASN A 148 42.16 -12.09 1.83
CA ASN A 148 43.45 -11.54 2.24
C ASN A 148 43.82 -11.87 3.70
N THR A 149 42.83 -12.08 4.57
CA THR A 149 43.05 -12.47 5.98
C THR A 149 43.47 -13.93 6.10
N GLU A 150 42.94 -14.80 5.25
CA GLU A 150 43.32 -16.21 5.17
C GLU A 150 44.71 -16.36 4.54
N ALA A 151 44.99 -15.68 3.43
CA ALA A 151 46.30 -15.72 2.78
C ALA A 151 47.45 -15.21 3.68
N GLY A 152 47.18 -14.29 4.62
CA GLY A 152 48.18 -13.80 5.57
C GLY A 152 48.50 -14.76 6.71
N LYS A 153 47.67 -15.78 6.96
CA LYS A 153 47.89 -16.81 7.99
C LYS A 153 48.85 -17.91 7.54
N ASP A 154 49.02 -18.09 6.24
CA ASP A 154 49.85 -19.14 5.66
C ASP A 154 51.33 -18.74 5.54
N ILE A 155 51.66 -17.49 5.90
CA ILE A 155 52.99 -16.87 5.74
C ILE A 155 53.66 -16.56 7.12
N SER A 156 53.03 -16.98 8.23
CA SER A 156 53.55 -16.85 9.60
C SER A 156 53.81 -18.20 10.24
#